data_AF-A0A0F9MG05-F1
#
_entry.id   AF-A0A0F9MG05-F1
#
_cell.length_a   1.000
_cell.length_b   1.000
_cell.length_c   1.000
_cell.angle_alpha   90.00
_cell.angle_beta   90.00
_cell.angle_gamma   90.00
#
_symmetry.space_group_name_H-M   'P 1'
#
loop_
_entity.id
_entity.type
_entity.pdbx_description
1 polymer ?
#
loop_
_entity_poly.entity_id
_entity_poly.type
_entity_poly.pdbx_seq_one_letter_code
_entity_poly.pdbx_strand_id
1 'polypeptide(L)'
;MSRIIIKKVRKQTICIKKFVKMTEIQFKDLSHESEQFFQLDLLFEIFSLREVRKKIKSKLNSIQRKLKSNSSPDINNRVEALKVITAEIISRFKDLKAKVNSKNNLFELAKNIEESEIYLINIEKERKRLRIEPETYELTRGYYLQKIIDANDDLKQLKKSALSYYKELKNNLIDLEDQRISITMDKMRKDITKEECKIKLQKIEKAKQEIEGKMAFLQVKIIDCKFYKNT
;
A
#
# COMPACT_ATOMS: atom_id res chain seq x y z
N MET A 1 -36.52 -43.58 -28.14
CA MET A 1 -35.36 -42.69 -28.41
C MET A 1 -35.36 -41.39 -27.60
N SER A 2 -36.51 -40.87 -27.14
CA SER A 2 -36.63 -39.53 -26.55
C SER A 2 -35.96 -39.33 -25.17
N ARG A 3 -35.80 -40.38 -24.36
CA ARG A 3 -35.18 -40.28 -23.01
C ARG A 3 -33.66 -40.08 -23.00
N ILE A 4 -32.96 -40.51 -24.06
CA ILE A 4 -31.51 -40.37 -24.18
C ILE A 4 -31.13 -38.93 -24.57
N ILE A 5 -31.91 -38.32 -25.46
CA ILE A 5 -31.74 -36.93 -25.89
C ILE A 5 -31.93 -35.98 -24.70
N ILE A 6 -32.97 -36.18 -23.88
CA ILE A 6 -33.24 -35.35 -22.69
C ILE A 6 -32.10 -35.44 -21.66
N LYS A 7 -31.52 -36.64 -21.43
CA LYS A 7 -30.37 -36.81 -20.53
C LYS A 7 -29.10 -36.13 -21.06
N LYS A 8 -28.88 -36.14 -22.38
CA LYS A 8 -27.72 -35.52 -23.03
C LYS A 8 -27.82 -33.99 -23.01
N VAL A 9 -29.00 -33.44 -23.29
CA VAL A 9 -29.30 -31.99 -23.20
C VAL A 9 -29.14 -31.51 -21.75
N ARG A 10 -29.72 -32.19 -20.75
CA ARG A 10 -29.56 -31.82 -19.33
C ARG A 10 -28.10 -31.82 -18.87
N LYS A 11 -27.29 -32.82 -19.29
CA LYS A 11 -25.84 -32.85 -18.99
C LYS A 11 -25.10 -31.66 -19.62
N GLN A 12 -25.41 -31.31 -20.88
CA GLN A 12 -24.84 -30.14 -21.54
C GLN A 12 -25.26 -28.83 -20.83
N THR A 13 -26.52 -28.67 -20.43
CA THR A 13 -26.97 -27.46 -19.71
C THR A 13 -26.32 -27.32 -18.33
N ILE A 14 -26.08 -28.44 -17.63
CA ILE A 14 -25.35 -28.43 -16.34
C ILE A 14 -23.87 -28.06 -16.55
N CYS A 15 -23.22 -28.58 -17.60
CA CYS A 15 -21.85 -28.20 -17.95
C CYS A 15 -21.72 -26.72 -18.33
N ILE A 16 -22.65 -26.19 -19.13
CA ILE A 16 -22.67 -24.77 -19.50
C ILE A 16 -22.89 -23.88 -18.27
N LYS A 17 -23.84 -24.23 -17.40
CA LYS A 17 -24.06 -23.48 -16.14
C LYS A 17 -22.85 -23.53 -15.20
N LYS A 18 -22.13 -24.67 -15.12
CA LYS A 18 -20.89 -24.78 -14.35
C LYS A 18 -19.76 -23.93 -14.96
N PHE A 19 -19.65 -23.90 -16.29
CA PHE A 19 -18.64 -23.13 -17.00
C PHE A 19 -18.88 -21.62 -16.83
N VAL A 20 -20.12 -21.16 -17.03
CA VAL A 20 -20.51 -19.75 -16.81
C VAL A 20 -20.23 -19.34 -15.36
N LYS A 21 -20.54 -20.20 -14.39
CA LYS A 21 -20.25 -19.93 -12.97
C LYS A 21 -18.74 -19.88 -12.67
N MET A 22 -17.92 -20.71 -13.29
CA MET A 22 -16.45 -20.60 -13.16
C MET A 22 -15.91 -19.31 -13.77
N THR A 23 -16.39 -18.91 -14.95
CA THR A 23 -15.95 -17.66 -15.60
C THR A 23 -16.40 -16.42 -14.83
N GLU A 24 -17.59 -16.42 -14.23
CA GLU A 24 -18.05 -15.34 -13.35
C GLU A 24 -17.24 -15.24 -12.06
N ILE A 25 -16.84 -16.36 -11.47
CA ILE A 25 -15.97 -16.39 -10.29
C ILE A 25 -14.59 -15.83 -10.65
N GLN A 26 -13.99 -16.29 -11.75
CA GLN A 26 -12.70 -15.77 -12.22
C GLN A 26 -12.73 -14.27 -12.51
N PHE A 27 -13.81 -13.76 -13.11
CA PHE A 27 -13.95 -12.33 -13.39
C PHE A 27 -14.12 -11.50 -12.11
N LYS A 28 -14.88 -12.01 -11.12
CA LYS A 28 -14.99 -11.39 -9.79
C LYS A 28 -13.66 -11.39 -9.06
N ASP A 29 -12.91 -12.49 -9.11
CA ASP A 29 -11.60 -12.62 -8.47
C ASP A 29 -10.59 -11.64 -9.08
N LEU A 30 -10.55 -11.50 -10.41
CA LEU A 30 -9.73 -10.50 -11.12
C LEU A 30 -10.11 -9.06 -10.74
N SER A 31 -11.42 -8.77 -10.65
CA SER A 31 -11.88 -7.44 -10.23
C SER A 31 -11.48 -7.13 -8.79
N HIS A 32 -11.54 -8.11 -7.90
CA HIS A 32 -11.20 -7.95 -6.50
C HIS A 32 -9.69 -7.82 -6.28
N GLU A 33 -8.87 -8.57 -7.04
CA GLU A 33 -7.40 -8.39 -7.03
C GLU A 33 -7.02 -7.00 -7.54
N SER A 34 -7.66 -6.52 -8.61
CA SER A 34 -7.39 -5.17 -9.13
C SER A 34 -7.72 -4.06 -8.12
N GLU A 35 -8.80 -4.22 -7.35
CA GLU A 35 -9.15 -3.27 -6.28
C GLU A 35 -8.14 -3.32 -5.13
N GLN A 36 -7.69 -4.52 -4.74
CA GLN A 36 -6.67 -4.66 -3.70
C GLN A 36 -5.33 -4.03 -4.10
N PHE A 37 -4.91 -4.18 -5.35
CA PHE A 37 -3.67 -3.57 -5.84
C PHE A 37 -3.79 -2.05 -5.89
N PHE A 38 -4.94 -1.54 -6.30
CA PHE A 38 -5.22 -0.11 -6.21
C PHE A 38 -5.13 0.42 -4.77
N GLN A 39 -5.64 -0.32 -3.79
CA GLN A 39 -5.52 0.04 -2.38
C GLN A 39 -4.06 0.04 -1.91
N LEU A 40 -3.23 -0.91 -2.37
CA LEU A 40 -1.79 -0.94 -2.09
C LEU A 40 -1.03 0.24 -2.73
N ASP A 41 -1.43 0.66 -3.93
CA ASP A 41 -0.89 1.84 -4.59
C ASP A 41 -1.21 3.13 -3.81
N LEU A 42 -2.45 3.27 -3.32
CA LEU A 42 -2.82 4.39 -2.45
C LEU A 42 -1.96 4.41 -1.17
N LEU A 43 -1.72 3.25 -0.55
CA LEU A 43 -0.86 3.16 0.64
C LEU A 43 0.58 3.57 0.34
N PHE A 44 1.11 3.17 -0.82
CA PHE A 44 2.45 3.57 -1.26
C PHE A 44 2.54 5.08 -1.48
N GLU A 45 1.52 5.70 -2.08
CA GLU A 45 1.48 7.15 -2.29
C GLU A 45 1.43 7.89 -0.94
N ILE A 46 0.58 7.45 -0.02
CA ILE A 46 0.51 7.98 1.35
C ILE A 46 1.88 7.85 2.04
N PHE A 47 2.54 6.71 1.92
CA PHE A 47 3.87 6.48 2.48
C PHE A 47 4.90 7.45 1.89
N SER A 48 4.91 7.60 0.57
CA SER A 48 5.82 8.50 -0.15
C SER A 48 5.63 9.95 0.28
N LEU A 49 4.38 10.41 0.43
CA LEU A 49 4.07 11.75 0.94
C LEU A 49 4.58 11.96 2.38
N ARG A 50 4.49 10.95 3.25
CA ARG A 50 5.05 11.02 4.61
C ARG A 50 6.57 11.21 4.59
N GLU A 51 7.28 10.47 3.73
CA GLU A 51 8.73 10.57 3.60
C GLU A 51 9.15 11.93 3.01
N VAL A 52 8.44 12.45 2.00
CA VAL A 52 8.67 13.81 1.48
C VAL A 52 8.43 14.86 2.57
N ARG A 53 7.35 14.74 3.34
CA ARG A 53 7.06 15.65 4.46
C ARG A 53 8.17 15.65 5.51
N LYS A 54 8.73 14.47 5.86
CA LYS A 54 9.87 14.37 6.78
C LYS A 54 11.11 15.11 6.25
N LYS A 55 11.42 14.94 4.95
CA LYS A 55 12.53 15.65 4.29
C LYS A 55 12.31 17.17 4.31
N ILE A 56 11.10 17.64 4.01
CA ILE A 56 10.75 19.08 4.06
C ILE A 56 10.90 19.62 5.49
N LYS A 57 10.38 18.91 6.49
CA LYS A 57 10.51 19.31 7.91
C LYS A 57 11.99 19.43 8.32
N SER A 58 12.84 18.49 7.92
CA SER A 58 14.27 18.55 8.17
C SER A 58 14.93 19.77 7.52
N LYS A 59 14.60 20.05 6.25
CA LYS A 59 15.07 21.24 5.53
C LYS A 59 14.61 22.54 6.20
N LEU A 60 13.34 22.63 6.59
CA LEU A 60 12.79 23.78 7.32
C LEU A 60 13.55 24.02 8.63
N ASN A 61 13.80 22.96 9.42
CA ASN A 61 14.55 23.07 10.66
C ASN A 61 16.00 23.53 10.44
N SER A 62 16.63 23.12 9.33
CA SER A 62 17.97 23.59 8.94
C SER A 62 17.96 25.07 8.56
N ILE A 63 16.97 25.50 7.77
CA ILE A 63 16.81 26.89 7.35
C ILE A 63 16.50 27.80 8.56
N GLN A 64 15.60 27.38 9.45
CA GLN A 64 15.26 28.11 10.68
C GLN A 64 16.49 28.30 11.59
N ARG A 65 17.36 27.28 11.69
CA ARG A 65 18.63 27.42 12.41
C ARG A 65 19.55 28.48 11.79
N LYS A 66 19.59 28.58 10.46
CA LYS A 66 20.37 29.61 9.74
C LYS A 66 19.75 31.01 9.86
N LEU A 67 18.43 31.11 9.95
CA LEU A 67 17.73 32.39 10.17
C LEU A 67 18.06 33.03 11.51
N LYS A 68 18.35 32.23 12.55
CA LYS A 68 18.76 32.76 13.87
C LYS A 68 20.07 33.56 13.82
N SER A 69 20.87 33.41 12.77
CA SER A 69 22.18 34.06 12.64
C SER A 69 22.28 35.13 11.56
N ASN A 70 21.32 35.23 10.61
CA ASN A 70 21.21 36.31 9.63
C ASN A 70 19.83 36.27 8.95
N SER A 71 19.09 37.38 8.96
CA SER A 71 17.84 37.52 8.21
C SER A 71 18.12 38.04 6.81
N SER A 72 17.96 37.20 5.78
CA SER A 72 17.99 37.64 4.39
C SER A 72 16.63 37.40 3.70
N PRO A 73 16.21 38.28 2.77
CA PRO A 73 14.97 38.11 2.01
C PRO A 73 14.90 36.77 1.25
N ASP A 74 16.03 36.28 0.74
CA ASP A 74 16.12 34.97 0.07
C ASP A 74 15.77 33.81 1.01
N ILE A 75 16.20 33.88 2.27
CA ILE A 75 15.88 32.82 3.23
C ILE A 75 14.38 32.82 3.59
N ASN A 76 13.76 34.00 3.71
CA ASN A 76 12.32 34.11 3.94
C ASN A 76 11.51 33.53 2.77
N ASN A 77 11.90 33.83 1.53
CA ASN A 77 11.25 33.26 0.33
C ASN A 77 11.34 31.72 0.30
N ARG A 78 12.48 31.15 0.68
CA ARG A 78 12.64 29.69 0.77
C ARG A 78 11.77 29.05 1.84
N VAL A 79 11.60 29.71 2.99
CA VAL A 79 10.69 29.23 4.04
C VAL A 79 9.24 29.24 3.54
N GLU A 80 8.82 30.32 2.87
CA GLU A 80 7.45 30.46 2.41
C GLU A 80 7.11 29.44 1.31
N ALA A 81 8.02 29.24 0.35
CA ALA A 81 7.88 28.19 -0.67
C ALA A 81 7.72 26.79 -0.03
N LEU A 82 8.50 26.47 1.01
CA LEU A 82 8.39 25.18 1.71
C LEU A 82 7.08 25.05 2.49
N LYS A 83 6.51 26.14 3.02
CA LYS A 83 5.18 26.12 3.65
C LYS A 83 4.08 25.82 2.64
N VAL A 84 4.11 26.45 1.46
CA VAL A 84 3.15 26.20 0.37
C VAL A 84 3.18 24.73 -0.04
N ILE A 85 4.37 24.18 -0.30
CA ILE A 85 4.54 22.76 -0.62
C ILE A 85 4.01 21.86 0.51
N THR A 86 4.23 22.25 1.77
CA THR A 86 3.72 21.49 2.92
C THR A 86 2.20 21.48 2.97
N ALA A 87 1.55 22.61 2.68
CA ALA A 87 0.09 22.71 2.64
C ALA A 87 -0.51 21.82 1.53
N GLU A 88 0.08 21.83 0.35
CA GLU A 88 -0.32 20.97 -0.76
C GLU A 88 -0.19 19.48 -0.41
N ILE A 89 0.93 19.08 0.18
CA ILE A 89 1.13 17.70 0.66
C ILE A 89 0.08 17.31 1.70
N ILE A 90 -0.26 18.22 2.63
CA ILE A 90 -1.28 17.95 3.65
C ILE A 90 -2.66 17.75 2.99
N SER A 91 -3.01 18.56 2.00
CA SER A 91 -4.27 18.42 1.26
C SER A 91 -4.32 17.06 0.56
N ARG A 92 -3.33 16.75 -0.27
CA ARG A 92 -3.25 15.48 -1.01
C ARG A 92 -3.25 14.27 -0.07
N PHE A 93 -2.59 14.38 1.08
CA PHE A 93 -2.61 13.33 2.10
C PHE A 93 -4.01 13.07 2.65
N LYS A 94 -4.80 14.12 2.92
CA LYS A 94 -6.19 13.97 3.40
C LYS A 94 -7.05 13.29 2.35
N ASP A 95 -6.92 13.72 1.09
CA ASP A 95 -7.71 13.18 -0.02
C ASP A 95 -7.42 11.70 -0.27
N LEU A 96 -6.14 11.30 -0.24
CA LEU A 96 -5.75 9.91 -0.40
C LEU A 96 -6.18 9.06 0.80
N LYS A 97 -6.02 9.57 2.02
CA LYS A 97 -6.44 8.85 3.22
C LYS A 97 -7.94 8.53 3.20
N ALA A 98 -8.77 9.43 2.66
CA ALA A 98 -10.21 9.21 2.53
C ALA A 98 -10.58 8.11 1.53
N LYS A 99 -9.68 7.77 0.59
CA LYS A 99 -9.91 6.74 -0.45
C LYS A 99 -9.44 5.34 -0.04
N VAL A 100 -8.63 5.24 1.02
CA VAL A 100 -8.15 3.95 1.53
C VAL A 100 -9.23 3.32 2.39
N ASN A 101 -9.59 2.08 2.06
CA ASN A 101 -10.48 1.26 2.88
C ASN A 101 -9.80 0.97 4.22
N SER A 102 -10.51 1.15 5.33
CA SER A 102 -9.99 0.96 6.69
C SER A 102 -9.38 -0.43 6.90
N LYS A 103 -9.96 -1.49 6.30
CA LYS A 103 -9.42 -2.86 6.36
C LYS A 103 -8.08 -3.04 5.65
N ASN A 104 -7.77 -2.17 4.69
CA ASN A 104 -6.49 -2.16 3.98
C ASN A 104 -5.54 -1.11 4.54
N ASN A 105 -5.98 -0.28 5.48
CA ASN A 105 -5.19 0.83 6.00
C ASN A 105 -4.16 0.35 7.02
N LEU A 106 -2.99 -0.10 6.53
CA LEU A 106 -1.87 -0.56 7.36
C LEU A 106 -1.59 0.37 8.56
N PHE A 107 -1.63 1.68 8.34
CA PHE A 107 -1.28 2.66 9.37
C PHE A 107 -2.33 2.75 10.48
N GLU A 108 -3.58 2.51 10.16
CA GLU A 108 -4.69 2.53 11.12
C GLU A 108 -4.79 1.21 11.86
N LEU A 109 -4.63 0.08 11.17
CA LEU A 109 -4.54 -1.24 11.79
C LEU A 109 -3.41 -1.31 12.83
N ALA A 110 -2.21 -0.85 12.46
CA ALA A 110 -1.08 -0.83 13.39
C ALA A 110 -1.34 0.03 14.63
N LYS A 111 -1.91 1.23 14.43
CA LYS A 111 -2.25 2.16 15.51
C LYS A 111 -3.33 1.59 16.43
N ASN A 112 -4.36 0.95 15.88
CA ASN A 112 -5.45 0.36 16.64
C ASN A 112 -4.98 -0.82 17.50
N ILE A 113 -4.03 -1.62 17.00
CA ILE A 113 -3.40 -2.70 17.76
C ILE A 113 -2.61 -2.11 18.93
N GLU A 114 -1.73 -1.14 18.66
CA GLU A 114 -0.91 -0.48 19.69
C GLU A 114 -1.77 0.17 20.78
N GLU A 115 -2.81 0.92 20.40
CA GLU A 115 -3.73 1.54 21.35
C GLU A 115 -4.48 0.51 22.20
N SER A 116 -4.87 -0.61 21.60
CA SER A 116 -5.55 -1.70 22.31
C SER A 116 -4.60 -2.42 23.27
N GLU A 117 -3.35 -2.66 22.88
CA GLU A 117 -2.31 -3.26 23.72
C GLU A 117 -1.98 -2.37 24.92
N ILE A 118 -1.81 -1.06 24.71
CA ILE A 118 -1.59 -0.09 25.78
C ILE A 118 -2.77 -0.10 26.76
N TYR A 119 -4.00 -0.13 26.24
CA TYR A 119 -5.19 -0.18 27.08
C TYR A 119 -5.24 -1.47 27.92
N LEU A 120 -4.95 -2.62 27.32
CA LEU A 120 -4.90 -3.91 28.02
C LEU A 120 -3.85 -3.92 29.14
N ILE A 121 -2.67 -3.35 28.90
CA ILE A 121 -1.63 -3.19 29.94
C ILE A 121 -2.15 -2.33 31.09
N ASN A 122 -2.84 -1.23 30.78
CA ASN A 122 -3.35 -0.31 31.80
C ASN A 122 -4.49 -0.92 32.62
N ILE A 123 -5.43 -1.61 31.98
CA ILE A 123 -6.54 -2.25 32.72
C ILE A 123 -6.04 -3.40 33.61
N GLU A 124 -4.99 -4.13 33.18
CA GLU A 124 -4.36 -5.14 34.02
C GLU A 124 -3.70 -4.52 35.27
N LYS A 125 -3.05 -3.36 35.14
CA LYS A 125 -2.50 -2.61 36.28
C LYS A 125 -3.60 -2.17 37.25
N GLU A 126 -4.70 -1.63 36.74
CA GLU A 126 -5.81 -1.19 37.59
C GLU A 126 -6.53 -2.37 38.27
N ARG A 127 -6.63 -3.52 37.58
CA ARG A 127 -7.13 -4.77 38.19
C ARG A 127 -6.24 -5.26 39.33
N LYS A 128 -4.91 -5.23 39.16
CA LYS A 128 -3.93 -5.55 40.23
C LYS A 128 -4.05 -4.61 41.44
N ARG A 129 -4.48 -3.37 41.21
CA ARG A 129 -4.76 -2.37 42.27
C ARG A 129 -6.15 -2.51 42.89
N LEU A 130 -6.93 -3.53 42.49
CA LEU A 130 -8.31 -3.76 42.94
C LEU A 130 -9.26 -2.58 42.67
N ARG A 131 -8.95 -1.75 41.66
CA ARG A 131 -9.75 -0.56 41.30
C ARG A 131 -10.84 -0.84 40.28
N ILE A 132 -10.91 -2.07 39.78
CA ILE A 132 -11.87 -2.51 38.77
C ILE A 132 -12.45 -3.84 39.23
N GLU A 133 -13.78 -3.92 39.18
CA GLU A 133 -14.54 -5.14 39.48
C GLU A 133 -14.17 -6.27 38.51
N PRO A 134 -14.18 -7.54 38.97
CA PRO A 134 -13.77 -8.68 38.14
C PRO A 134 -14.55 -8.77 36.82
N GLU A 135 -15.87 -8.57 36.86
CA GLU A 135 -16.75 -8.68 35.69
C GLU A 135 -16.46 -7.58 34.65
N THR A 136 -16.35 -6.33 35.11
CA THR A 136 -16.00 -5.19 34.25
C THR A 136 -14.62 -5.38 33.61
N TYR A 137 -13.66 -5.94 34.36
CA TYR A 137 -12.34 -6.27 33.83
C TYR A 137 -12.41 -7.31 32.72
N GLU A 138 -13.08 -8.46 32.92
CA GLU A 138 -13.16 -9.52 31.92
C GLU A 138 -13.89 -9.07 30.65
N LEU A 139 -15.00 -8.33 30.80
CA LEU A 139 -15.74 -7.77 29.66
C LEU A 139 -14.86 -6.83 28.83
N THR A 140 -14.19 -5.88 29.51
CA THR A 140 -13.36 -4.90 28.82
C THR A 140 -12.14 -5.56 28.18
N ARG A 141 -11.49 -6.49 28.89
CA ARG A 141 -10.36 -7.25 28.36
C ARG A 141 -10.75 -8.05 27.12
N GLY A 142 -11.88 -8.76 27.16
CA GLY A 142 -12.40 -9.53 26.02
C GLY A 142 -12.65 -8.65 24.80
N TYR A 143 -13.26 -7.48 24.98
CA TYR A 143 -13.51 -6.52 23.89
C TYR A 143 -12.24 -6.05 23.19
N TYR A 144 -11.21 -5.61 23.93
CA TYR A 144 -9.97 -5.13 23.32
C TYR A 144 -9.12 -6.26 22.73
N LEU A 145 -9.16 -7.47 23.31
CA LEU A 145 -8.54 -8.64 22.70
C LEU A 145 -9.19 -8.97 21.35
N GLN A 146 -10.52 -8.91 21.25
CA GLN A 146 -11.21 -9.15 19.99
C GLN A 146 -10.81 -8.12 18.93
N LYS A 147 -10.70 -6.84 19.29
CA LYS A 147 -10.20 -5.80 18.38
C LYS A 147 -8.81 -6.10 17.82
N ILE A 148 -7.90 -6.60 18.67
CA ILE A 148 -6.55 -6.99 18.24
C ILE A 148 -6.62 -8.19 17.30
N ILE A 149 -7.47 -9.17 17.57
CA ILE A 149 -7.67 -10.34 16.71
C ILE A 149 -8.18 -9.90 15.33
N ASP A 150 -9.24 -9.09 15.30
CA ASP A 150 -9.85 -8.60 14.05
C ASP A 150 -8.83 -7.81 13.21
N ALA A 151 -8.09 -6.89 13.83
CA ALA A 151 -7.06 -6.10 13.14
C ALA A 151 -5.90 -6.97 12.62
N ASN A 152 -5.51 -8.01 13.36
CA ASN A 152 -4.48 -8.94 12.91
C ASN A 152 -4.95 -9.80 11.72
N ASP A 153 -6.23 -10.15 11.67
CA ASP A 153 -6.79 -10.89 10.53
C ASP A 153 -6.87 -10.02 9.27
N ASP A 154 -7.26 -8.75 9.41
CA ASP A 154 -7.17 -7.77 8.32
C ASP A 154 -5.72 -7.60 7.83
N LEU A 155 -4.72 -7.54 8.74
CA LEU A 155 -3.31 -7.47 8.37
C LEU A 155 -2.82 -8.71 7.63
N LYS A 156 -3.27 -9.91 8.01
CA LYS A 156 -2.94 -11.15 7.28
C LYS A 156 -3.49 -11.09 5.86
N GLN A 157 -4.71 -10.60 5.67
CA GLN A 157 -5.29 -10.41 4.34
C GLN A 157 -4.50 -9.40 3.52
N LEU A 158 -4.18 -8.25 4.10
CA LEU A 158 -3.36 -7.22 3.45
C LEU A 158 -1.99 -7.78 3.02
N LYS A 159 -1.35 -8.58 3.88
CA LYS A 159 -0.08 -9.24 3.57
C LYS A 159 -0.21 -10.22 2.41
N LYS A 160 -1.31 -10.98 2.34
CA LYS A 160 -1.59 -11.89 1.22
C LYS A 160 -1.72 -11.11 -0.09
N SER A 161 -2.47 -10.01 -0.11
CA SER A 161 -2.62 -9.14 -1.28
C SER A 161 -1.28 -8.51 -1.69
N ALA A 162 -0.50 -8.03 -0.72
CA ALA A 162 0.82 -7.47 -0.97
C ALA A 162 1.81 -8.48 -1.58
N LEU A 163 1.75 -9.76 -1.15
CA LEU A 163 2.56 -10.82 -1.75
C LEU A 163 2.16 -11.10 -3.20
N SER A 164 0.87 -11.08 -3.52
CA SER A 164 0.39 -11.23 -4.89
C SER A 164 0.88 -10.08 -5.76
N TYR A 165 0.65 -8.84 -5.30
CA TYR A 165 1.07 -7.65 -6.02
C TYR A 165 2.59 -7.56 -6.22
N TYR A 166 3.37 -7.96 -5.21
CA TYR A 166 4.83 -8.00 -5.31
C TYR A 166 5.30 -8.93 -6.44
N LYS A 167 4.62 -10.07 -6.65
CA LYS A 167 4.95 -10.97 -7.75
C LYS A 167 4.60 -10.36 -9.11
N GLU A 168 3.47 -9.68 -9.22
CA GLU A 168 3.09 -8.97 -10.44
C GLU A 168 4.10 -7.86 -10.77
N LEU A 169 4.48 -7.03 -9.79
CA LEU A 169 5.50 -6.00 -9.97
C LEU A 169 6.85 -6.59 -10.40
N LYS A 170 7.22 -7.76 -9.88
CA LYS A 170 8.43 -8.48 -10.31
C LYS A 170 8.34 -8.90 -11.78
N ASN A 171 7.18 -9.36 -12.24
CA ASN A 171 6.97 -9.69 -13.67
C ASN A 171 7.07 -8.42 -14.52
N ASN A 172 6.47 -7.31 -14.09
CA ASN A 172 6.57 -6.03 -14.80
C ASN A 172 8.02 -5.55 -14.94
N LEU A 173 8.90 -5.80 -13.95
CA LEU A 173 10.34 -5.49 -14.07
C LEU A 173 11.04 -6.34 -15.15
N ILE A 174 10.64 -7.60 -15.31
CA ILE A 174 11.16 -8.49 -16.35
C ILE A 174 10.73 -7.96 -17.72
N ASP A 175 9.45 -7.64 -17.89
CA ASP A 175 8.91 -7.08 -19.14
C ASP A 175 9.61 -5.77 -19.53
N LEU A 176 9.93 -4.91 -18.56
CA LEU A 176 10.69 -3.68 -18.78
C LEU A 176 12.15 -3.96 -19.20
N GLU A 177 12.76 -5.03 -18.71
CA GLU A 177 14.09 -5.45 -19.16
C GLU A 177 14.05 -5.99 -20.59
N ASP A 178 13.04 -6.78 -20.94
CA ASP A 178 12.84 -7.25 -22.31
C ASP A 178 12.63 -6.09 -23.28
N GLN A 179 11.84 -5.08 -22.90
CA GLN A 179 11.68 -3.85 -23.67
C GLN A 179 13.01 -3.09 -23.83
N ARG A 180 13.81 -3.02 -22.77
CA ARG A 180 15.14 -2.38 -22.80
C ARG A 180 16.08 -3.08 -23.79
N ILE A 181 16.08 -4.41 -23.78
CA ILE A 181 16.86 -5.24 -24.70
C ILE A 181 16.38 -4.99 -26.14
N SER A 182 15.07 -5.00 -26.39
CA SER A 182 14.49 -4.71 -27.71
C SER A 182 14.92 -3.34 -28.24
N ILE A 183 14.79 -2.28 -27.45
CA ILE A 183 15.19 -0.91 -27.85
C ILE A 183 16.69 -0.86 -28.16
N THR A 184 17.50 -1.61 -27.43
CA THR A 184 18.95 -1.69 -27.68
C THR A 184 19.25 -2.39 -29.00
N MET A 185 18.54 -3.47 -29.31
CA MET A 185 18.65 -4.17 -30.59
C MET A 185 18.20 -3.30 -31.77
N ASP A 186 17.08 -2.59 -31.65
CA ASP A 186 16.57 -1.67 -32.68
C ASP A 186 17.61 -0.59 -32.99
N LYS A 187 18.28 -0.06 -31.96
CA LYS A 187 19.38 0.90 -32.16
C LYS A 187 20.57 0.28 -32.90
N MET A 188 20.95 -0.97 -32.57
CA MET A 188 22.05 -1.67 -33.25
C MET A 188 21.74 -1.94 -34.72
N ARG A 189 20.48 -2.24 -35.03
CA ARG A 189 19.97 -2.42 -36.40
C ARG A 189 19.81 -1.11 -37.17
N LYS A 190 19.96 0.03 -36.49
CA LYS A 190 19.73 1.40 -37.01
C LYS A 190 18.26 1.67 -37.37
N ASP A 191 17.34 0.91 -36.77
CA ASP A 191 15.88 1.09 -36.93
C ASP A 191 15.38 2.34 -36.17
N ILE A 192 16.14 2.80 -35.16
CA ILE A 192 15.86 4.02 -34.39
C ILE A 192 17.11 4.89 -34.26
N THR A 193 16.90 6.20 -34.05
CA THR A 193 17.98 7.16 -33.83
C THR A 193 18.58 7.04 -32.43
N LYS A 194 19.78 7.60 -32.25
CA LYS A 194 20.47 7.69 -30.94
C LYS A 194 19.63 8.46 -29.91
N GLU A 195 18.96 9.53 -30.33
CA GLU A 195 18.17 10.37 -29.43
C GLU A 195 16.85 9.69 -29.03
N GLU A 196 16.15 9.04 -29.97
CA GLU A 196 14.96 8.25 -29.65
C GLU A 196 15.26 7.10 -28.68
N CYS A 197 16.37 6.39 -28.90
CA CYS A 197 16.82 5.35 -27.99
C CYS A 197 17.05 5.90 -26.57
N LYS A 198 17.73 7.04 -26.45
CA LYS A 198 17.98 7.68 -25.15
C LYS A 198 16.68 8.04 -24.43
N ILE A 199 15.71 8.63 -25.14
CA ILE A 199 14.41 9.00 -24.56
C ILE A 199 13.65 7.74 -24.09
N LYS A 200 13.58 6.69 -24.92
CA LYS A 200 12.89 5.45 -24.57
C LYS A 200 13.53 4.76 -23.36
N LEU A 201 14.86 4.68 -23.31
CA LEU A 201 15.59 4.11 -22.16
C LEU A 201 15.37 4.90 -20.88
N GLN A 202 15.33 6.23 -20.94
CA GLN A 202 15.02 7.07 -19.77
C GLN A 202 13.61 6.84 -19.22
N LYS A 203 12.63 6.57 -20.09
CA LYS A 203 11.26 6.23 -19.66
C LYS A 203 11.22 4.89 -18.93
N ILE A 204 11.93 3.88 -19.46
CA ILE A 204 12.06 2.57 -18.81
C ILE A 204 12.71 2.71 -17.44
N GLU A 205 13.81 3.46 -17.35
CA GLU A 205 14.53 3.64 -16.08
C GLU A 205 13.64 4.30 -15.02
N LYS A 206 12.86 5.32 -15.40
CA LYS A 206 11.88 5.94 -14.48
C LYS A 206 10.82 4.94 -14.02
N ALA A 207 10.27 4.14 -14.93
CA ALA A 207 9.26 3.14 -14.60
C ALA A 207 9.81 2.06 -13.66
N LYS A 208 11.05 1.61 -13.89
CA LYS A 208 11.75 0.65 -13.01
C LYS A 208 11.92 1.21 -11.61
N GLN A 209 12.42 2.43 -11.48
CA GLN A 209 12.62 3.06 -10.17
C GLN A 209 11.31 3.21 -9.38
N GLU A 210 10.20 3.51 -10.07
CA GLU A 210 8.88 3.55 -9.42
C GLU A 210 8.46 2.16 -8.92
N ILE A 211 8.59 1.12 -9.76
CA ILE A 211 8.23 -0.26 -9.39
C ILE A 211 9.11 -0.76 -8.23
N GLU A 212 10.42 -0.54 -8.29
CA GLU A 212 11.36 -0.89 -7.21
C GLU A 212 10.99 -0.19 -5.90
N GLY A 213 10.60 1.08 -5.96
CA GLY A 213 10.09 1.83 -4.81
C GLY A 213 8.84 1.20 -4.19
N LYS A 214 7.86 0.82 -5.03
CA LYS A 214 6.65 0.11 -4.59
C LYS A 214 7.01 -1.25 -3.96
N MET A 215 7.82 -2.05 -4.63
CA MET A 215 8.26 -3.35 -4.12
C MET A 215 8.99 -3.25 -2.78
N ALA A 216 9.89 -2.27 -2.63
CA ALA A 216 10.58 -2.02 -1.37
C ALA A 216 9.60 -1.63 -0.25
N PHE A 217 8.60 -0.80 -0.54
CA PHE A 217 7.54 -0.48 0.40
C PHE A 217 6.74 -1.72 0.82
N LEU A 218 6.25 -2.51 -0.15
CA LEU A 218 5.48 -3.72 0.11
C LEU A 218 6.28 -4.71 0.99
N GLN A 219 7.54 -4.98 0.63
CA GLN A 219 8.40 -5.90 1.34
C GLN A 219 8.63 -5.44 2.78
N VAL A 220 9.12 -4.21 2.95
CA VAL A 220 9.59 -3.73 4.26
C VAL A 220 8.42 -3.38 5.18
N LYS A 221 7.38 -2.75 4.65
CA LYS A 221 6.30 -2.18 5.48
C LYS A 221 5.14 -3.12 5.71
N ILE A 222 4.77 -3.93 4.71
CA ILE A 222 3.59 -4.81 4.81
C ILE A 222 4.03 -6.25 5.04
N ILE A 223 4.87 -6.82 4.17
CA ILE A 223 5.22 -8.25 4.20
C ILE A 223 6.06 -8.60 5.43
N ASP A 224 7.15 -7.86 5.66
CA ASP A 224 8.02 -8.02 6.83
C ASP A 224 7.42 -7.41 8.09
N CYS A 225 6.37 -6.60 7.96
CA CYS A 225 5.71 -5.91 9.05
C CYS A 225 6.68 -5.10 9.95
N LYS A 226 7.75 -4.50 9.38
CA LYS A 226 8.76 -3.78 10.19
C LYS A 226 8.24 -2.50 10.85
N PHE A 227 6.98 -2.13 10.66
CA PHE A 227 6.34 -1.04 11.42
C PHE A 227 6.36 -1.32 12.92
N TYR A 228 6.26 -2.58 13.36
CA TYR A 228 6.14 -2.97 14.77
C TYR A 228 7.45 -2.93 15.58
N LYS A 229 8.62 -2.70 14.95
CA LYS A 229 9.91 -2.81 15.64
C LYS A 229 10.54 -1.47 16.05
N ASN A 230 10.05 -0.33 15.55
CA ASN A 230 10.71 0.98 15.67
C ASN A 230 9.80 2.11 16.18
N THR A 231 8.72 1.77 16.88
CA THR A 231 7.98 2.67 17.78
C THR A 231 8.16 2.17 19.19
#